data_AF-A0A833SEI3-F1
#
_entry.id   AF-A0A833SEI3-F1
#
_cell.length_a   1.000
_cell.length_b   1.000
_cell.length_c   1.000
_cell.angle_alpha   90.00
_cell.angle_beta   90.00
_cell.angle_gamma   90.00
#
_symmetry.space_group_name_H-M   'P 1'
#
loop_
_entity.id
_entity.type
_entity.pdbx_description
1 polymer ?
#
loop_
_entity_poly.entity_id
_entity_poly.type
_entity_poly.pdbx_seq_one_letter_code
_entity_poly.pdbx_strand_id
1 'polypeptide(L)'
;MVDALADAIREEFVPSDQQFRLRAELKACHQRGSVEDYVREFRRLMAQIREMSAMDQVDRFCDDLKSEIRKEVMYRRCGTLSEVIAAAQAFERTHFHSSSEPRRIS
;
A
#
# COMPACT_ATOMS: atom_id res chain seq x y z
N MET A 1 -9.28 -23.81 19.28
CA MET A 1 -9.66 -23.31 20.62
C MET A 1 -9.23 -21.86 20.82
N VAL A 2 -8.06 -21.43 20.33
CA VAL A 2 -7.62 -20.02 20.35
C VAL A 2 -8.35 -19.13 19.33
N ASP A 3 -8.69 -19.65 18.14
CA ASP A 3 -9.38 -18.87 17.11
C ASP A 3 -10.81 -18.51 17.52
N ALA A 4 -11.53 -19.47 18.13
CA ALA A 4 -12.88 -19.25 18.66
C ALA A 4 -12.94 -18.15 19.73
N LEU A 5 -11.90 -18.06 20.59
CA LEU A 5 -11.81 -16.99 21.59
C LEU A 5 -11.53 -15.63 20.93
N ALA A 6 -10.64 -15.60 19.93
CA ALA A 6 -10.32 -14.38 19.20
C ALA A 6 -11.52 -13.86 18.40
N ASP A 7 -12.35 -14.75 17.86
CA ASP A 7 -13.57 -14.39 17.14
C ASP A 7 -14.66 -13.87 18.07
N ALA A 8 -14.87 -14.51 19.22
CA ALA A 8 -15.83 -14.01 20.23
C ALA A 8 -15.45 -12.62 20.77
N ILE A 9 -14.16 -12.37 21.03
CA ILE A 9 -13.69 -11.03 21.43
C ILE A 9 -13.88 -10.02 20.31
N ARG A 10 -13.67 -10.40 19.04
CA ARG A 10 -13.93 -9.50 17.92
C ARG A 10 -15.41 -9.19 17.80
N GLU A 11 -16.31 -10.15 17.89
CA GLU A 11 -17.74 -9.90 17.79
C GLU A 11 -18.25 -8.95 18.88
N GLU A 12 -17.73 -9.06 20.10
CA GLU A 12 -18.15 -8.22 21.23
C GLU A 12 -17.58 -6.80 21.17
N PHE A 13 -16.34 -6.63 20.68
CA PHE A 13 -15.59 -5.37 20.79
C PHE A 13 -15.30 -4.67 19.45
N VAL A 14 -15.55 -5.31 18.30
CA VAL A 14 -15.41 -4.69 16.97
C VAL A 14 -16.74 -4.08 16.55
N PRO A 15 -16.79 -2.76 16.29
CA PRO A 15 -17.95 -2.13 15.68
C PRO A 15 -18.29 -2.78 14.34
N SER A 16 -19.58 -2.96 14.06
CA SER A 16 -20.06 -3.58 12.81
C SER A 16 -19.67 -2.79 11.55
N ASP A 17 -19.37 -1.49 11.69
CA ASP A 17 -18.91 -0.60 10.62
C ASP A 17 -17.38 -0.55 10.46
N GLN A 18 -16.60 -1.24 11.30
CA GLN A 18 -15.13 -1.17 11.27
C GLN A 18 -14.55 -1.51 9.89
N GLN A 19 -15.04 -2.57 9.25
CA GLN A 19 -14.56 -2.96 7.91
C GLN A 19 -14.87 -1.90 6.85
N PHE A 20 -16.03 -1.24 6.96
CA PHE A 20 -16.40 -0.15 6.06
C PHE A 20 -15.47 1.05 6.24
N ARG A 21 -15.15 1.42 7.49
CA ARG A 21 -14.21 2.49 7.81
C ARG A 21 -12.80 2.20 7.32
N LEU A 22 -12.29 1.00 7.57
CA LEU A 22 -10.96 0.59 7.10
C LEU A 22 -10.87 0.60 5.56
N ARG A 23 -11.92 0.15 4.86
CA ARG A 23 -11.97 0.22 3.39
C ARG A 23 -12.06 1.67 2.91
N ALA A 24 -12.76 2.57 3.60
CA ALA A 24 -12.78 3.99 3.27
C ALA A 24 -11.41 4.65 3.49
N GLU A 25 -10.73 4.34 4.60
CA GLU A 25 -9.36 4.78 4.88
C GLU A 25 -8.39 4.27 3.80
N LEU A 26 -8.50 3.00 3.39
CA LEU A 26 -7.72 2.45 2.29
C LEU A 26 -7.95 3.23 0.98
N LYS A 27 -9.20 3.59 0.67
CA LYS A 27 -9.49 4.40 -0.53
C LYS A 27 -8.91 5.81 -0.48
N ALA A 28 -8.68 6.36 0.71
CA ALA A 28 -8.07 7.68 0.90
C ALA A 28 -6.54 7.61 1.10
N CYS A 29 -5.98 6.40 1.17
CA CYS A 29 -4.55 6.16 1.38
C CYS A 29 -3.81 6.41 0.07
N HIS A 30 -3.28 7.62 -0.12
CA HIS A 30 -2.50 7.97 -1.30
C HIS A 30 -1.04 8.25 -0.94
N GLN A 31 -0.12 7.95 -1.87
CA GLN A 31 1.30 8.26 -1.69
C GLN A 31 1.54 9.79 -1.72
N ARG A 32 1.54 10.44 -0.56
CA ARG A 32 1.83 11.88 -0.41
C ARG A 32 3.33 12.17 -0.28
N GLY A 33 4.03 11.38 0.52
CA GLY A 33 5.46 11.54 0.82
C GLY A 33 6.33 10.45 0.19
N SER A 34 7.14 9.81 1.01
CA SER A 34 7.98 8.66 0.64
C SER A 34 7.13 7.42 0.33
N VAL A 35 7.65 6.51 -0.49
CA VAL A 35 7.06 5.18 -0.68
C VAL A 35 7.08 4.40 0.64
N GLU A 36 8.10 4.58 1.48
CA GLU A 36 8.20 3.88 2.76
C GLU A 36 7.05 4.21 3.72
N ASP A 37 6.72 5.49 3.88
CA ASP A 37 5.61 5.92 4.74
C ASP A 37 4.27 5.43 4.19
N TYR A 38 4.10 5.48 2.86
CA TYR A 38 2.92 4.93 2.20
C TYR A 38 2.78 3.42 2.42
N VAL A 39 3.86 2.66 2.24
CA VAL A 39 3.88 1.19 2.46
C VAL A 39 3.56 0.86 3.91
N ARG A 40 4.06 1.64 4.87
CA ARG A 40 3.77 1.46 6.30
C ARG A 40 2.28 1.59 6.58
N GLU A 41 1.64 2.65 6.08
CA GLU A 41 0.20 2.88 6.30
C GLU A 41 -0.65 1.84 5.56
N PHE A 42 -0.29 1.52 4.31
CA PHE A 42 -0.98 0.50 3.53
C PHE A 42 -0.93 -0.86 4.25
N ARG A 43 0.24 -1.28 4.76
CA ARG A 43 0.37 -2.53 5.54
C ARG A 43 -0.46 -2.52 6.83
N ARG A 44 -0.55 -1.38 7.52
CA ARG A 44 -1.39 -1.21 8.72
C ARG A 44 -2.86 -1.46 8.42
N LEU A 45 -3.35 -0.93 7.30
CA LEU A 45 -4.74 -1.11 6.85
C LEU A 45 -4.98 -2.55 6.38
N MET A 46 -4.05 -3.09 5.58
CA MET A 46 -4.08 -4.47 5.08
C MET A 46 -4.18 -5.52 6.17
N ALA A 47 -3.49 -5.33 7.30
CA ALA A 47 -3.53 -6.26 8.42
C ALA A 47 -4.89 -6.32 9.14
N GLN A 48 -5.74 -5.29 8.97
CA GLN A 48 -7.02 -5.16 9.67
C GLN A 48 -8.24 -5.42 8.76
N ILE A 49 -8.09 -5.26 7.44
CA ILE A 49 -9.14 -5.55 6.48
C ILE A 49 -9.22 -7.06 6.26
N ARG A 50 -10.43 -7.59 6.40
CA ARG A 50 -10.72 -9.01 6.14
C ARG A 50 -11.10 -9.20 4.66
N GLU A 51 -10.79 -10.38 4.13
CA GLU A 51 -11.25 -10.84 2.82
C GLU A 51 -10.90 -9.88 1.66
N MET A 52 -9.61 -9.63 1.44
CA MET A 52 -9.13 -8.88 0.28
C MET A 52 -8.19 -9.76 -0.54
N SER A 53 -8.53 -10.00 -1.80
CA SER A 53 -7.74 -10.87 -2.66
C SER A 53 -6.38 -10.27 -2.94
N ALA A 54 -5.36 -11.10 -3.19
CA ALA A 54 -4.02 -10.60 -3.51
C ALA A 54 -4.02 -9.68 -4.75
N MET A 55 -4.92 -9.93 -5.70
CA MET A 55 -5.09 -9.13 -6.90
C MET A 55 -5.70 -7.75 -6.57
N ASP A 56 -6.75 -7.71 -5.73
CA ASP A 56 -7.32 -6.43 -5.26
C ASP A 56 -6.28 -5.60 -4.51
N GLN A 57 -5.39 -6.23 -3.73
CA GLN A 57 -4.32 -5.53 -3.01
C GLN A 57 -3.33 -4.88 -3.97
N VAL A 58 -2.94 -5.58 -5.03
CA VAL A 58 -2.05 -5.06 -6.07
C VAL A 58 -2.71 -3.90 -6.80
N ASP A 59 -3.95 -4.07 -7.25
CA ASP A 59 -4.70 -3.04 -7.97
C ASP A 59 -4.85 -1.79 -7.10
N ARG A 60 -5.23 -1.96 -5.82
CA ARG A 60 -5.39 -0.84 -4.90
C ARG A 60 -4.07 -0.13 -4.62
N PHE A 61 -2.99 -0.87 -4.41
CA PHE A 61 -1.68 -0.27 -4.21
C PHE A 61 -1.23 0.52 -5.45
N CYS A 62 -1.43 -0.04 -6.65
CA CYS A 62 -1.10 0.64 -7.90
C CYS A 62 -1.93 1.91 -8.13
N ASP A 63 -3.21 1.90 -7.78
CA ASP A 63 -4.13 3.04 -7.92
C ASP A 63 -3.76 4.28 -7.12
N ASP A 64 -2.99 4.08 -6.06
CA ASP A 64 -2.66 5.13 -5.11
C ASP A 64 -1.19 5.57 -5.18
N LEU A 65 -0.41 4.92 -6.05
CA LEU A 65 0.96 5.30 -6.40
C LEU A 65 1.00 6.49 -7.39
N LYS A 66 2.07 7.29 -7.28
CA LYS A 66 2.41 8.33 -8.26
C LYS A 66 2.58 7.73 -9.67
N SER A 67 2.17 8.49 -10.70
CA SER A 67 2.21 8.12 -12.13
C SER A 67 3.50 7.38 -12.54
N GLU A 68 4.65 7.92 -12.17
CA GLU A 68 5.95 7.37 -12.63
C GLU A 68 6.27 6.01 -11.99
N ILE A 69 5.98 5.85 -10.70
CA ILE A 69 6.16 4.57 -10.00
C ILE A 69 5.14 3.54 -10.51
N ARG A 70 3.89 3.96 -10.75
CA ARG A 70 2.84 3.08 -11.30
C ARG A 70 3.26 2.48 -12.65
N LYS A 71 3.81 3.29 -13.55
CA LYS A 71 4.29 2.83 -14.86
C LYS A 71 5.37 1.76 -14.74
N GLU A 72 6.33 1.95 -13.84
CA GLU A 72 7.40 0.97 -13.60
C GLU A 72 6.85 -0.36 -13.05
N VAL A 73 5.96 -0.29 -12.06
CA VAL A 73 5.33 -1.49 -11.48
C VAL A 73 4.54 -2.25 -12.53
N MET A 74 3.76 -1.54 -13.36
CA MET A 74 3.00 -2.13 -14.47
C MET A 74 3.92 -2.76 -15.51
N TYR A 75 5.05 -2.12 -15.84
CA TYR A 75 6.06 -2.67 -16.75
C TYR A 75 6.66 -3.98 -16.23
N ARG A 76 6.90 -4.07 -14.92
CA ARG A 76 7.46 -5.28 -14.27
C ARG A 76 6.45 -6.42 -14.10
N ARG A 77 5.16 -6.20 -14.39
CA ARG A 77 4.08 -7.19 -14.27
C ARG A 77 4.06 -7.91 -12.91
N CYS A 78 4.27 -7.15 -11.84
CA CYS A 78 4.28 -7.69 -10.49
C CYS A 78 2.92 -8.32 -10.17
N GLY A 79 2.92 -9.60 -9.75
CA GLY A 79 1.71 -10.37 -9.44
C GLY A 79 1.38 -10.40 -7.95
N THR A 80 2.29 -9.93 -7.10
CA THR A 80 2.12 -9.95 -5.65
C THR A 80 2.38 -8.57 -5.04
N LEU A 81 1.71 -8.28 -3.93
CA LEU A 81 1.92 -7.04 -3.18
C LEU A 81 3.39 -6.84 -2.78
N SER A 82 4.09 -7.92 -2.43
CA SER A 82 5.52 -7.87 -2.09
C SER A 82 6.40 -7.43 -3.26
N GLU A 83 6.14 -7.96 -4.46
CA GLU A 83 6.88 -7.57 -5.68
C GLU A 83 6.62 -6.10 -6.02
N VAL A 84 5.36 -5.67 -5.94
CA VAL A 84 4.95 -4.28 -6.20
C VAL A 84 5.65 -3.32 -5.22
N ILE A 85 5.67 -3.64 -3.92
CA ILE A 85 6.35 -2.84 -2.90
C ILE A 85 7.86 -2.75 -3.20
N ALA A 86 8.50 -3.88 -3.50
CA ALA A 86 9.92 -3.92 -3.80
C ALA A 86 10.27 -3.09 -5.05
N ALA A 87 9.45 -3.19 -6.10
CA ALA A 87 9.59 -2.39 -7.32
C ALA A 87 9.42 -0.89 -7.04
N ALA A 88 8.41 -0.50 -6.26
CA ALA A 88 8.15 0.89 -5.90
C ALA A 88 9.31 1.49 -5.08
N GLN A 89 9.82 0.75 -4.10
CA GLN A 89 10.96 1.18 -3.29
C GLN A 89 12.26 1.27 -4.11
N ALA A 90 12.48 0.32 -5.02
CA ALA A 90 13.64 0.36 -5.92
C ALA A 90 13.59 1.59 -6.84
N PHE A 91 12.42 1.90 -7.39
CA PHE A 91 12.22 3.07 -8.25
C PHE A 91 12.43 4.38 -7.47
N GLU A 92 11.89 4.50 -6.25
CA GLU A 92 12.12 5.68 -5.42
C GLU A 92 13.61 5.87 -5.15
N ARG A 93 14.35 4.80 -4.80
CA ARG A 93 15.79 4.88 -4.59
C ARG A 93 16.56 5.33 -5.83
N THR A 94 16.20 4.89 -7.04
CA THR A 94 16.93 5.30 -8.25
C THR A 94 16.54 6.69 -8.73
N HIS A 95 15.29 7.12 -8.55
CA HIS A 95 14.78 8.38 -9.09
C HIS A 95 14.78 9.57 -8.12
N PHE A 96 14.70 9.36 -6.81
CA PHE A 96 14.80 10.46 -5.84
C PHE A 96 16.21 11.06 -5.81
N HIS A 97 17.24 10.28 -6.14
CA HIS A 97 18.62 10.77 -6.29
C HIS A 97 18.85 11.52 -7.62
N SER A 98 17.97 11.37 -8.61
CA SER A 98 18.11 12.03 -9.93
C SER A 98 17.50 13.44 -9.99
N SER A 99 16.72 13.83 -8.96
CA SER A 99 16.10 15.16 -8.88
C SER A 99 16.94 16.19 -8.11
N SER A 100 18.08 15.77 -7.54
CA SER A 100 18.99 16.63 -6.75
C SER A 100 20.27 17.04 -7.49
N GLU A 101 20.34 16.86 -8.81
CA GLU A 101 21.49 17.34 -9.58
C GLU A 101 21.33 18.85 -9.84
N PRO A 102 22.24 19.71 -9.33
CA PRO A 102 22.17 21.15 -9.60
C PRO A 102 22.35 21.35 -11.10
N ARG A 103 21.40 22.03 -11.75
CA ARG A 103 21.58 22.48 -13.14
C ARG A 103 22.89 23.24 -13.21
N ARG A 104 23.90 22.67 -13.87
CA ARG A 104 25.10 23.40 -14.25
C ARG A 104 24.66 24.56 -15.14
N ILE A 105 24.70 25.76 -14.59
CA ILE A 105 24.52 27.01 -15.31
C ILE A 105 25.69 27.08 -16.30
N SER A 106 25.38 27.08 -17.60
CA SER A 106 26.33 27.42 -18.67
C SER A 106 26.23 28.91 -18.98
#